data_AF-A0ABD1R9A3-F1
#
_entry.id   AF-A0ABD1R9A3-F1
#
_cell.length_a   1.000
_cell.length_b   1.000
_cell.length_c   1.000
_cell.angle_alpha   90.00
_cell.angle_beta   90.00
_cell.angle_gamma   90.00
#
_symmetry.space_group_name_H-M   'P 1'
#
loop_
_entity.id
_entity.type
_entity.pdbx_description
1 polymer ?
#
loop_
_entity_poly.entity_id
_entity_poly.type
_entity_poly.pdbx_seq_one_letter_code
_entity_poly.pdbx_strand_id
1 'polypeptide(L)'
;MRLWKRASGVLKDKNSLWLASLTKRTNLRNPDIEAAVIKATSHDEFSIDFKYSDKVYKCIRFSPSHLKPLVWSISNRMDRTRYWVVALKGLMLMHGVINCKVPSVPKIGRLPFDLSNFKDGHQKSGKIWPHNAFVRAYYRFLDQKSVFVFQTYVGEGRDAHQVFGIMQELVLLQKLQVLLDLLMQIKPLSNAAMIPLVLEAMDRIVVEIFDVYGEICRGIAIVLMNIYSSASKLPSIERVPEDGILELEQIIKGFAEKSWDDEWVQKQQEEKAIAVRDAQEEKAIVVMNSRNDFKTIITDKWEKFNEDLIIISQENPTAVSKNPFSAASLTLPPPQHHQELPDLISFL
;
A
#
# COMPACT_ATOMS: atom_id res chain seq x y z
N MET A 1 -39.44 -3.03 26.78
CA MET A 1 -38.13 -2.37 26.98
C MET A 1 -37.64 -1.50 25.80
N ARG A 2 -37.88 -1.83 24.51
CA ARG A 2 -37.44 -0.99 23.37
C ARG A 2 -38.08 0.41 23.34
N LEU A 3 -39.38 0.51 23.65
CA LEU A 3 -40.12 1.79 23.62
C LEU A 3 -39.59 2.82 24.64
N TRP A 4 -39.22 2.40 25.85
CA TRP A 4 -38.62 3.26 26.87
C TRP A 4 -37.25 3.80 26.44
N LYS A 5 -36.43 2.99 25.78
CA LYS A 5 -35.16 3.44 25.19
C LYS A 5 -35.39 4.50 24.12
N ARG A 6 -36.34 4.25 23.21
CA ARG A 6 -36.72 5.21 22.16
C ARG A 6 -37.24 6.53 22.76
N ALA A 7 -38.12 6.46 23.75
CA ALA A 7 -38.62 7.64 24.46
C ALA A 7 -37.49 8.42 25.15
N SER A 8 -36.56 7.73 25.81
CA SER A 8 -35.38 8.36 26.42
C SER A 8 -34.44 9.00 25.39
N GLY A 9 -34.26 8.35 24.23
CA GLY A 9 -33.47 8.89 23.12
C GLY A 9 -34.09 10.15 22.53
N VAL A 10 -35.40 10.16 22.32
CA VAL A 10 -36.16 11.35 21.88
C VAL A 10 -36.04 12.48 22.89
N LEU A 11 -36.14 12.20 24.19
CA LEU A 11 -35.96 13.21 25.24
C LEU A 11 -34.54 13.77 25.24
N LYS A 12 -33.53 12.91 25.07
CA LYS A 12 -32.12 13.31 24.97
C LYS A 12 -31.87 14.19 23.73
N ASP A 13 -32.51 13.88 22.61
CA ASP A 13 -32.42 14.67 21.39
C ASP A 13 -33.11 16.03 21.55
N LYS A 14 -34.28 16.08 22.20
CA LYS A 14 -34.95 17.34 22.54
C LYS A 14 -34.11 18.23 23.46
N ASN A 15 -33.50 17.64 24.50
CA ASN A 15 -32.60 18.38 25.39
C ASN A 15 -31.37 18.91 24.64
N SER A 16 -30.78 18.08 23.77
CA SER A 16 -29.63 18.48 22.95
C SER A 16 -30.00 19.62 21.98
N LEU A 17 -31.19 19.57 21.38
CA LEU A 17 -31.70 20.65 20.51
C LEU A 17 -31.95 21.94 21.27
N TRP A 18 -32.52 21.85 22.47
CA TRP A 18 -32.74 23.01 23.33
C TRP A 18 -31.40 23.66 23.71
N LEU A 19 -30.43 22.86 24.15
CA LEU A 19 -29.07 23.34 24.45
C LEU A 19 -28.39 23.96 23.22
N ALA A 20 -28.55 23.37 22.02
CA ALA A 20 -28.02 23.94 20.79
C ALA A 20 -28.66 25.31 20.49
N SER A 21 -29.99 25.42 20.64
CA SER A 21 -30.71 26.68 20.37
C SER A 21 -30.31 27.83 21.29
N LEU A 22 -29.83 27.53 22.49
CA LEU A 22 -29.37 28.55 23.46
C LEU A 22 -27.94 29.01 23.22
N THR A 23 -27.21 28.41 22.28
CA THR A 23 -25.78 28.69 22.11
C THR A 23 -25.51 29.77 21.07
N LYS A 24 -24.54 30.63 21.39
CA LYS A 24 -24.14 31.74 20.50
C LYS A 24 -23.45 31.19 19.24
N ARG A 25 -23.77 31.80 18.10
CA ARG A 25 -23.11 31.52 16.82
C ARG A 25 -21.66 32.01 16.87
N THR A 26 -20.73 31.15 16.49
CA THR A 26 -19.29 31.43 16.39
C THR A 26 -18.73 30.81 15.10
N ASN A 27 -17.46 31.10 14.78
CA ASN A 27 -16.79 30.47 13.64
C ASN A 27 -16.64 28.95 13.76
N LEU A 28 -16.71 28.41 14.98
CA LEU A 28 -16.61 26.98 15.26
C LEU A 28 -17.99 26.33 15.55
N ARG A 29 -19.03 27.12 15.82
CA ARG A 29 -20.33 26.59 16.25
C ARG A 29 -21.48 27.34 15.61
N ASN A 30 -22.38 26.61 14.98
CA ASN A 30 -23.59 27.15 14.39
C ASN A 30 -24.81 26.34 14.88
N PRO A 31 -25.75 26.96 15.60
CA PRO A 31 -26.89 26.27 16.18
C PRO A 31 -27.80 25.60 15.13
N ASP A 32 -27.93 26.18 13.92
CA ASP A 32 -28.75 25.61 12.85
C ASP A 32 -28.13 24.32 12.29
N ILE A 33 -26.80 24.30 12.17
CA ILE A 33 -26.04 23.14 11.71
C ILE A 33 -26.06 22.06 12.79
N GLU A 34 -25.82 22.46 14.05
CA GLU A 34 -25.88 21.55 15.20
C GLU A 34 -27.25 20.89 15.31
N ALA A 35 -28.34 21.65 15.15
CA ALA A 35 -29.69 21.12 15.15
C ALA A 35 -29.95 20.16 13.97
N ALA A 36 -29.45 20.48 12.77
CA ALA A 36 -29.55 19.58 11.62
C ALA A 36 -28.80 18.27 11.86
N VAL A 37 -27.59 18.33 12.44
CA VAL A 37 -26.80 17.14 12.80
C VAL A 37 -27.50 16.30 13.84
N ILE A 38 -28.04 16.89 14.91
CA ILE A 38 -28.76 16.16 15.97
C ILE A 38 -29.97 15.42 15.38
N LYS A 39 -30.72 16.07 14.48
CA LYS A 39 -31.89 15.45 13.84
C LYS A 39 -31.51 14.36 12.84
N ALA A 40 -30.47 14.57 12.04
CA ALA A 40 -29.94 13.55 11.12
C ALA A 40 -29.38 12.33 11.87
N THR A 41 -28.86 12.53 13.08
CA THR A 41 -28.28 11.49 13.94
C THR A 41 -29.18 11.15 15.14
N SER A 42 -30.50 11.18 14.94
CA SER A 42 -31.47 10.81 15.97
C SER A 42 -31.30 9.36 16.44
N HIS A 43 -31.82 9.04 17.62
CA HIS A 43 -31.81 7.68 18.18
C HIS A 43 -32.73 6.69 17.45
N ASP A 44 -33.32 7.07 16.31
CA ASP A 44 -34.20 6.19 15.56
C ASP A 44 -33.43 5.06 14.85
N GLU A 45 -33.85 3.81 15.03
CA GLU A 45 -33.13 2.64 14.52
C GLU A 45 -33.48 2.29 13.06
N PHE A 46 -34.49 2.94 12.47
CA PHE A 46 -35.05 2.55 11.18
C PHE A 46 -34.36 3.20 9.98
N SER A 47 -34.08 4.50 10.02
CA SER A 47 -33.43 5.16 8.88
C SER A 47 -32.71 6.44 9.27
N ILE A 48 -31.82 6.91 8.41
CA ILE A 48 -31.36 8.29 8.47
C ILE A 48 -32.50 9.23 8.05
N ASP A 49 -32.55 10.42 8.65
CA ASP A 49 -33.47 11.44 8.16
C ASP A 49 -32.85 12.14 6.95
N PHE A 50 -33.24 11.69 5.75
CA PHE A 50 -32.75 12.20 4.47
C PHE A 50 -32.92 13.71 4.32
N LYS A 51 -33.98 14.29 4.89
CA LYS A 51 -34.24 15.73 4.83
C LYS A 51 -33.15 16.52 5.54
N TYR A 52 -32.73 16.07 6.73
CA TYR A 52 -31.68 16.76 7.48
C TYR A 52 -30.28 16.42 6.99
N SER A 53 -30.02 15.21 6.49
CA SER A 53 -28.74 14.90 5.85
C SER A 53 -28.54 15.73 4.58
N ASP A 54 -29.57 15.90 3.76
CA ASP A 54 -29.53 16.76 2.58
C ASP A 54 -29.29 18.22 2.96
N LYS A 55 -29.95 18.71 4.02
CA LYS A 55 -29.68 20.05 4.58
C LYS A 55 -28.22 20.22 4.98
N VAL A 56 -27.63 19.22 5.64
CA VAL A 56 -26.20 19.22 6.02
C VAL A 56 -25.30 19.33 4.80
N TYR A 57 -25.49 18.50 3.77
CA TYR A 57 -24.65 18.53 2.57
C TYR A 57 -24.82 19.82 1.76
N LYS A 58 -26.05 20.33 1.68
CA LYS A 58 -26.34 21.64 1.06
C LYS A 58 -25.57 22.76 1.76
N CYS A 59 -25.55 22.80 3.10
CA CYS A 59 -24.81 23.82 3.84
C CYS A 59 -23.32 23.87 3.45
N ILE A 60 -22.67 22.72 3.30
CA ILE A 60 -21.24 22.67 2.93
C ILE A 60 -21.03 23.13 1.49
N ARG A 61 -21.93 22.72 0.57
CA ARG A 61 -21.86 23.08 -0.85
C ARG A 61 -22.09 24.57 -1.09
N PHE A 62 -22.96 25.21 -0.31
CA PHE A 62 -23.22 26.65 -0.42
C PHE A 62 -22.13 27.52 0.21
N SER A 63 -21.51 27.07 1.31
CA SER A 63 -20.41 27.82 1.93
C SER A 63 -19.39 26.92 2.61
N PRO A 64 -18.10 26.98 2.22
CA PRO A 64 -17.04 26.22 2.88
C PRO A 64 -16.83 26.64 4.34
N SER A 65 -17.29 27.85 4.73
CA SER A 65 -17.24 28.33 6.11
C SER A 65 -18.05 27.46 7.09
N HIS A 66 -19.03 26.72 6.58
CA HIS A 66 -19.87 25.81 7.37
C HIS A 66 -19.20 24.48 7.70
N LEU A 67 -18.05 24.16 7.08
CA LEU A 67 -17.36 22.89 7.32
C LEU A 67 -16.89 22.76 8.77
N LYS A 68 -16.24 23.79 9.33
CA LYS A 68 -15.72 23.75 10.71
C LYS A 68 -16.84 23.52 11.74
N PRO A 69 -17.94 24.31 11.74
CA PRO A 69 -19.07 24.04 12.63
C PRO A 69 -19.73 22.69 12.44
N LEU A 70 -19.80 22.20 11.20
CA LEU A 70 -20.38 20.90 10.91
C LEU A 70 -19.53 19.76 11.48
N VAL A 71 -18.24 19.74 11.15
CA VAL A 71 -17.30 18.71 11.61
C VAL A 71 -17.23 18.70 13.13
N TRP A 72 -17.21 19.88 13.76
CA TRP A 72 -17.31 20.01 15.22
C TRP A 72 -18.62 19.42 15.76
N SER A 73 -19.76 19.76 15.15
CA SER A 73 -21.08 19.28 15.60
C SER A 73 -21.21 17.76 15.51
N ILE A 74 -20.71 17.16 14.42
CA ILE A 74 -20.66 15.70 14.26
C ILE A 74 -19.75 15.11 15.35
N SER A 75 -18.53 15.60 15.50
CA SER A 75 -17.56 15.07 16.48
C SER A 75 -18.11 15.11 17.91
N ASN A 76 -18.68 16.25 18.31
CA ASN A 76 -19.28 16.43 19.63
C ASN A 76 -20.48 15.49 19.84
N ARG A 77 -21.30 15.26 18.81
CA ARG A 77 -22.42 14.32 18.88
C ARG A 77 -21.95 12.88 19.10
N MET A 78 -20.90 12.48 18.38
CA MET A 78 -20.31 11.15 18.39
C MET A 78 -19.63 10.83 19.72
N ASP A 79 -18.92 11.79 20.31
CA ASP A 79 -18.23 11.58 21.59
C ASP A 79 -19.21 11.51 22.76
N ARG A 80 -20.21 12.41 22.79
CA ARG A 80 -21.21 12.48 23.88
C ARG A 80 -22.25 11.37 23.85
N THR A 81 -22.50 10.80 22.67
CA THR A 81 -23.59 9.82 22.49
C THR A 81 -23.00 8.47 22.17
N ARG A 82 -22.64 7.73 23.22
CA ARG A 82 -22.10 6.36 23.16
C ARG A 82 -23.19 5.32 22.84
N TYR A 83 -23.96 5.53 21.76
CA TYR A 83 -25.02 4.65 21.28
C TYR A 83 -24.79 4.31 19.80
N TRP A 84 -24.89 3.02 19.44
CA TRP A 84 -24.42 2.52 18.14
C TRP A 84 -25.17 3.14 16.95
N VAL A 85 -26.48 3.43 17.09
CA VAL A 85 -27.30 4.05 16.04
C VAL A 85 -26.80 5.45 15.70
N VAL A 86 -26.54 6.24 16.74
CA VAL A 86 -26.07 7.62 16.59
C VAL A 86 -24.66 7.61 16.02
N ALA A 87 -23.82 6.67 16.48
CA ALA A 87 -22.50 6.47 15.93
C ALA A 87 -22.54 6.10 14.43
N LEU A 88 -23.38 5.14 14.06
CA LEU A 88 -23.51 4.71 12.67
C LEU A 88 -24.02 5.85 11.77
N LYS A 89 -25.08 6.56 12.17
CA LYS A 89 -25.61 7.71 11.44
C LYS A 89 -24.58 8.83 11.30
N GLY A 90 -23.80 9.10 12.34
CA GLY A 90 -22.74 10.10 12.27
C GLY A 90 -21.59 9.70 11.35
N LEU A 91 -21.20 8.42 11.31
CA LEU A 91 -20.25 7.90 10.32
C LEU A 91 -20.80 8.04 8.89
N MET A 92 -22.05 7.63 8.67
CA MET A 92 -22.72 7.78 7.38
C MET A 92 -22.80 9.24 6.91
N LEU A 93 -23.02 10.17 7.84
CA LEU A 93 -23.05 11.61 7.55
C LEU A 93 -21.63 12.13 7.22
N MET A 94 -20.64 11.77 8.03
CA MET A 94 -19.24 12.17 7.80
C MET A 94 -18.68 11.56 6.51
N HIS A 95 -19.10 10.36 6.12
CA HIS A 95 -18.76 9.74 4.85
C HIS A 95 -19.25 10.60 3.67
N GLY A 96 -20.52 11.05 3.71
CA GLY A 96 -21.02 11.99 2.71
C GLY A 96 -20.27 13.33 2.72
N VAL A 97 -19.82 13.82 3.89
CA VAL A 97 -19.00 15.03 3.99
C VAL A 97 -17.65 14.84 3.29
N ILE A 98 -16.95 13.74 3.54
CA ILE A 98 -15.64 13.44 2.93
C ILE A 98 -15.75 13.30 1.41
N ASN A 99 -16.86 12.74 0.92
CA ASN A 99 -17.13 12.59 -0.52
C ASN A 99 -17.69 13.86 -1.18
N CYS A 100 -17.88 14.96 -0.43
CA CYS A 100 -18.25 16.23 -1.05
C CYS A 100 -17.06 16.83 -1.81
N LYS A 101 -17.26 17.16 -3.09
CA LYS A 101 -16.29 17.83 -3.96
C LYS A 101 -16.11 19.32 -3.61
N VAL A 102 -15.78 19.62 -2.35
CA VAL A 102 -15.59 20.99 -1.84
C VAL A 102 -14.11 21.16 -1.43
N PRO A 103 -13.39 22.21 -1.89
CA PRO A 103 -11.94 22.34 -1.67
C PRO A 103 -11.48 22.38 -0.20
N SER A 104 -12.37 22.70 0.73
CA SER A 104 -12.05 22.71 2.16
C SER A 104 -12.15 21.33 2.83
N VAL A 105 -12.88 20.38 2.24
CA VAL A 105 -13.11 19.03 2.80
C VAL A 105 -11.81 18.24 2.97
N PRO A 106 -10.89 18.22 1.98
CA PRO A 106 -9.62 17.50 2.15
C PRO A 106 -8.80 17.95 3.35
N LYS A 107 -8.96 19.21 3.78
CA LYS A 107 -8.23 19.80 4.93
C LYS A 107 -8.66 19.23 6.30
N ILE A 108 -9.66 18.36 6.34
CA ILE A 108 -10.05 17.66 7.59
C ILE A 108 -8.89 16.81 8.11
N GLY A 109 -8.14 16.13 7.23
CA GLY A 109 -7.12 15.17 7.67
C GLY A 109 -7.76 14.04 8.46
N ARG A 110 -7.13 13.61 9.56
CA ARG A 110 -7.69 12.62 10.51
C ARG A 110 -9.06 13.04 11.02
N LEU A 111 -9.94 12.07 11.28
CA LEU A 111 -11.25 12.37 11.85
C LEU A 111 -11.10 12.99 13.25
N PRO A 112 -11.84 14.08 13.58
CA PRO A 112 -11.75 14.74 14.89
C PRO A 112 -12.52 14.02 16.01
N PHE A 113 -12.75 12.72 15.86
CA PHE A 113 -13.36 11.83 16.85
C PHE A 113 -12.78 10.43 16.71
N ASP A 114 -12.75 9.66 17.81
CA ASP A 114 -12.22 8.30 17.83
C ASP A 114 -13.30 7.28 18.22
N LEU A 115 -13.53 6.31 17.32
CA LEU A 115 -14.43 5.17 17.55
C LEU A 115 -13.69 3.83 17.45
N SER A 116 -12.36 3.81 17.40
CA SER A 116 -11.56 2.57 17.32
C SER A 116 -11.88 1.60 18.46
N ASN A 117 -12.12 2.13 19.66
CA ASN A 117 -12.48 1.40 20.87
C ASN A 117 -13.98 1.51 21.20
N PHE A 118 -14.83 1.86 20.24
CA PHE A 118 -16.25 2.12 20.47
C PHE A 118 -16.96 0.94 21.17
N LYS A 119 -17.70 1.25 22.23
CA LYS A 119 -18.57 0.31 22.94
C LYS A 119 -19.90 1.02 23.21
N ASP A 120 -21.00 0.42 22.77
CA ASP A 120 -22.33 0.92 23.10
C ASP A 120 -22.55 0.90 24.63
N GLY A 121 -22.79 2.08 25.21
CA GLY A 121 -22.98 2.27 26.65
C GLY A 121 -24.37 1.87 27.16
N HIS A 122 -25.30 1.52 26.28
CA HIS A 122 -26.72 1.32 26.63
C HIS A 122 -27.18 -0.15 26.72
N GLN A 123 -26.27 -1.14 26.70
CA GLN A 123 -26.69 -2.55 26.72
C GLN A 123 -25.68 -3.57 27.31
N LYS A 124 -26.21 -4.66 27.86
CA LYS A 124 -25.44 -5.78 28.43
C LYS A 124 -24.71 -6.58 27.32
N SER A 125 -23.48 -6.98 27.63
CA SER A 125 -22.38 -7.38 26.73
C SER A 125 -22.63 -8.48 25.68
N GLY A 126 -23.71 -9.27 25.77
CA GLY A 126 -23.86 -10.48 24.94
C GLY A 126 -24.51 -10.31 23.55
N LYS A 127 -25.35 -9.28 23.33
CA LYS A 127 -26.25 -9.21 22.15
C LYS A 127 -25.86 -8.17 21.08
N ILE A 128 -24.87 -7.30 21.33
CA ILE A 128 -24.54 -6.12 20.49
C ILE A 128 -23.11 -6.09 19.97
N TRP A 129 -22.27 -7.07 20.32
CA TRP A 129 -20.93 -7.18 19.76
C TRP A 129 -20.87 -6.97 18.22
N PRO A 130 -21.84 -7.48 17.42
CA PRO A 130 -21.89 -7.20 15.97
C PRO A 130 -21.95 -5.71 15.58
N HIS A 131 -22.77 -4.90 16.26
CA HIS A 131 -22.91 -3.46 15.92
C HIS A 131 -21.66 -2.68 16.31
N ASN A 132 -21.05 -3.02 17.46
CA ASN A 132 -19.80 -2.39 17.88
C ASN A 132 -18.69 -2.69 16.88
N ALA A 133 -18.56 -3.95 16.44
CA ALA A 133 -17.59 -4.35 15.43
C ALA A 133 -17.84 -3.62 14.10
N PHE A 134 -19.10 -3.52 13.67
CA PHE A 134 -19.49 -2.81 12.45
C PHE A 134 -19.11 -1.31 12.49
N VAL A 135 -19.46 -0.62 13.58
CA VAL A 135 -19.12 0.80 13.78
C VAL A 135 -17.59 1.01 13.78
N ARG A 136 -16.83 0.13 14.43
CA ARG A 136 -15.35 0.21 14.47
C ARG A 136 -14.74 0.00 13.08
N ALA A 137 -15.22 -0.99 12.33
CA ALA A 137 -14.73 -1.27 10.98
C ALA A 137 -15.00 -0.09 10.04
N TYR A 138 -16.23 0.45 10.09
CA TYR A 138 -16.60 1.61 9.27
C TYR A 138 -15.80 2.86 9.66
N TYR A 139 -15.62 3.13 10.96
CA TYR A 139 -14.75 4.21 11.42
C TYR A 139 -13.31 4.05 10.91
N ARG A 140 -12.73 2.85 10.99
CA ARG A 140 -11.35 2.59 10.57
C ARG A 140 -11.15 2.88 9.09
N PHE A 141 -12.07 2.43 8.24
CA PHE A 141 -12.10 2.80 6.83
C PHE A 141 -12.17 4.32 6.66
N LEU A 142 -13.15 4.96 7.30
CA LEU A 142 -13.43 6.37 7.06
C LEU A 142 -12.30 7.30 7.52
N ASP A 143 -11.66 6.97 8.63
CA ASP A 143 -10.50 7.67 9.15
C ASP A 143 -9.31 7.56 8.19
N GLN A 144 -9.04 6.36 7.67
CA GLN A 144 -7.98 6.15 6.66
C GLN A 144 -8.29 6.88 5.35
N LYS A 145 -9.54 6.84 4.88
CA LYS A 145 -9.97 7.57 3.68
C LYS A 145 -9.80 9.08 3.85
N SER A 146 -10.14 9.64 5.00
CA SER A 146 -9.95 11.08 5.24
C SER A 146 -8.48 11.52 5.18
N VAL A 147 -7.57 10.68 5.70
CA VAL A 147 -6.12 10.90 5.58
C VAL A 147 -5.66 10.78 4.13
N PHE A 148 -6.15 9.77 3.41
CA PHE A 148 -5.86 9.60 1.99
C PHE A 148 -6.25 10.84 1.18
N VAL A 149 -7.47 11.34 1.36
CA VAL A 149 -7.96 12.55 0.67
C VAL A 149 -7.14 13.80 1.04
N PHE A 150 -6.70 13.93 2.29
CA PHE A 150 -5.79 15.01 2.69
C PHE A 150 -4.43 14.92 1.99
N GLN A 151 -3.85 13.71 1.93
CA GLN A 151 -2.55 13.49 1.32
C GLN A 151 -2.56 13.76 -0.19
N THR A 152 -3.61 13.33 -0.90
CA THR A 152 -3.75 13.61 -2.33
C THR A 152 -3.88 15.11 -2.59
N TYR A 153 -4.68 15.81 -1.79
CA TYR A 153 -4.82 17.28 -1.88
C TYR A 153 -3.51 18.04 -1.63
N VAL A 154 -2.71 17.63 -0.64
CA VAL A 154 -1.40 18.25 -0.37
C VAL A 154 -0.38 17.93 -1.48
N GLY A 155 -0.52 16.78 -2.15
CA GLY A 155 0.33 16.38 -3.27
C GLY A 155 0.02 17.15 -4.57
N GLU A 156 -1.26 17.33 -4.90
CA GLU A 156 -1.71 18.05 -6.11
C GLU A 156 -1.23 19.51 -6.17
N GLY A 157 -1.06 20.15 -5.01
CA GLY A 157 -0.63 21.55 -4.94
C GLY A 157 0.84 21.82 -5.26
N ARG A 158 1.68 20.78 -5.48
CA ARG A 158 3.14 20.94 -5.63
C ARG A 158 3.66 20.83 -7.05
N ASP A 159 2.96 20.20 -8.00
CA ASP A 159 3.41 20.12 -9.39
C ASP A 159 2.24 19.79 -10.33
N ALA A 160 1.48 20.80 -10.76
CA ALA A 160 0.39 20.64 -11.74
C ALA A 160 0.87 20.36 -13.19
N HIS A 161 2.18 20.22 -13.40
CA HIS A 161 2.80 20.05 -14.73
C HIS A 161 3.65 18.78 -14.86
N GLN A 162 3.68 17.91 -13.85
CA GLN A 162 4.45 16.68 -13.93
C GLN A 162 3.53 15.53 -14.32
N VAL A 163 3.83 14.88 -15.44
CA VAL A 163 3.33 13.54 -15.77
C VAL A 163 3.46 12.71 -14.51
N PHE A 164 2.33 12.26 -13.93
CA PHE A 164 2.35 11.41 -12.74
C PHE A 164 3.31 10.26 -13.02
N GLY A 165 4.46 10.27 -12.36
CA GLY A 165 5.46 9.24 -12.58
C GLY A 165 4.87 7.89 -12.18
N ILE A 166 5.29 6.84 -12.88
CA ILE A 166 4.83 5.47 -12.62
C ILE A 166 4.94 5.13 -11.12
N MET A 167 5.99 5.60 -10.45
CA MET A 167 6.20 5.38 -9.01
C MET A 167 5.13 6.03 -8.14
N GLN A 168 4.71 7.26 -8.45
CA GLN A 168 3.64 7.95 -7.72
C GLN A 168 2.31 7.22 -7.90
N GLU A 169 2.02 6.75 -9.11
CA GLU A 169 0.82 5.97 -9.41
C GLU A 169 0.81 4.64 -8.68
N LEU A 170 1.96 3.94 -8.59
CA LEU A 170 2.09 2.71 -7.82
C LEU A 170 1.86 2.94 -6.30
N VAL A 171 2.37 4.03 -5.75
CA VAL A 171 2.11 4.41 -4.35
C VAL A 171 0.62 4.73 -4.13
N LEU A 172 -0.03 5.39 -5.09
CA LEU A 172 -1.46 5.67 -5.04
C LEU A 172 -2.27 4.36 -5.06
N LEU A 173 -1.95 3.45 -5.99
CA LEU A 173 -2.57 2.13 -6.10
C LEU A 173 -2.44 1.33 -4.81
N GLN A 174 -1.26 1.29 -4.19
CA GLN A 174 -1.06 0.61 -2.90
C GLN A 174 -1.99 1.17 -1.82
N LYS A 175 -2.15 2.49 -1.73
CA LYS A 175 -3.05 3.13 -0.77
C LYS A 175 -4.52 2.81 -1.07
N LEU A 176 -4.92 2.80 -2.33
CA LEU A 176 -6.27 2.44 -2.75
C LEU A 176 -6.58 0.96 -2.42
N GLN A 177 -5.63 0.04 -2.59
CA GLN A 177 -5.76 -1.35 -2.18
C GLN A 177 -6.02 -1.48 -0.68
N VAL A 178 -5.26 -0.75 0.15
CA VAL A 178 -5.49 -0.73 1.61
C VAL A 178 -6.90 -0.21 1.95
N LEU A 179 -7.40 0.81 1.25
CA LEU A 179 -8.77 1.29 1.45
C LEU A 179 -9.82 0.25 1.05
N LEU A 180 -9.61 -0.45 -0.07
CA LEU A 180 -10.49 -1.53 -0.52
C LEU A 180 -10.51 -2.68 0.49
N ASP A 181 -9.36 -3.08 1.02
CA ASP A 181 -9.26 -4.12 2.05
C ASP A 181 -10.03 -3.73 3.32
N LEU A 182 -9.99 -2.45 3.71
CA LEU A 182 -10.75 -1.94 4.85
C LEU A 182 -12.26 -1.95 4.58
N LEU A 183 -12.68 -1.56 3.37
CA LEU A 183 -14.09 -1.62 2.96
C LEU A 183 -14.62 -3.05 2.99
N MET A 184 -13.84 -4.00 2.47
CA MET A 184 -14.20 -5.42 2.46
C MET A 184 -14.32 -6.02 3.87
N GLN A 185 -13.70 -5.42 4.88
CA GLN A 185 -13.84 -5.83 6.28
C GLN A 185 -15.14 -5.32 6.93
N ILE A 186 -15.83 -4.35 6.34
CA ILE A 186 -17.09 -3.83 6.87
C ILE A 186 -18.22 -4.80 6.53
N LYS A 187 -18.39 -5.82 7.36
CA LYS A 187 -19.42 -6.86 7.17
C LYS A 187 -20.44 -6.81 8.32
N PRO A 188 -21.74 -6.75 8.02
CA PRO A 188 -22.76 -6.86 9.05
C PRO A 188 -22.83 -8.31 9.51
N LEU A 189 -22.54 -8.56 10.79
CA LEU A 189 -22.51 -9.89 11.37
C LEU A 189 -23.89 -10.27 11.93
N SER A 190 -24.32 -11.52 11.73
CA SER A 190 -25.52 -12.10 12.35
C SER A 190 -26.82 -11.32 12.02
N ASN A 191 -27.83 -11.41 12.88
CA ASN A 191 -29.14 -10.77 12.75
C ASN A 191 -29.07 -9.23 12.71
N ALA A 192 -27.91 -8.62 12.97
CA ALA A 192 -27.70 -7.17 12.81
C ALA A 192 -27.78 -6.73 11.34
N ALA A 193 -27.49 -7.64 10.39
CA ALA A 193 -27.65 -7.38 8.96
C ALA A 193 -29.10 -7.10 8.53
N MET A 194 -30.08 -7.56 9.33
CA MET A 194 -31.50 -7.36 9.04
C MET A 194 -32.05 -6.02 9.54
N ILE A 195 -31.21 -5.18 10.17
CA ILE A 195 -31.65 -3.86 10.63
C ILE A 195 -31.61 -2.88 9.45
N PRO A 196 -32.71 -2.19 9.13
CA PRO A 196 -32.78 -1.31 7.95
C PRO A 196 -31.68 -0.24 7.91
N LEU A 197 -31.31 0.34 9.05
CA LEU A 197 -30.21 1.30 9.13
C LEU A 197 -28.85 0.71 8.75
N VAL A 198 -28.61 -0.56 9.06
CA VAL A 198 -27.36 -1.25 8.68
C VAL A 198 -27.35 -1.51 7.17
N LEU A 199 -28.49 -1.91 6.59
CA LEU A 199 -28.64 -2.05 5.14
C LEU A 199 -28.37 -0.72 4.42
N GLU A 200 -28.93 0.39 4.92
CA GLU A 200 -28.69 1.71 4.34
C GLU A 200 -27.21 2.13 4.43
N ALA A 201 -26.52 1.74 5.50
CA ALA A 201 -25.08 1.94 5.61
C ALA A 201 -24.31 1.09 4.59
N MET A 202 -24.73 -0.17 4.41
CA MET A 202 -24.12 -1.10 3.44
C MET A 202 -24.29 -0.61 2.01
N ASP A 203 -25.45 -0.05 1.64
CA ASP A 203 -25.64 0.54 0.31
C ASP A 203 -24.58 1.60 0.01
N ARG A 204 -24.28 2.48 0.98
CA ARG A 204 -23.22 3.50 0.84
C ARG A 204 -21.83 2.88 0.74
N ILE A 205 -21.57 1.83 1.51
CA ILE A 205 -20.28 1.12 1.51
C ILE A 205 -20.06 0.41 0.18
N VAL A 206 -21.09 -0.22 -0.38
CA VAL A 206 -21.00 -0.93 -1.67
C VAL A 206 -20.72 0.05 -2.81
N VAL A 207 -21.41 1.20 -2.85
CA VAL A 207 -21.10 2.25 -3.84
C VAL A 207 -19.64 2.67 -3.73
N GLU A 208 -19.16 2.91 -2.52
CA GLU A 208 -17.78 3.30 -2.25
C GLU A 208 -16.75 2.20 -2.63
N ILE A 209 -17.10 0.91 -2.48
CA ILE A 209 -16.28 -0.22 -2.97
C ILE A 209 -16.10 -0.12 -4.49
N PHE A 210 -17.18 0.12 -5.23
CA PHE A 210 -17.11 0.25 -6.69
C PHE A 210 -16.32 1.48 -7.12
N ASP A 211 -16.46 2.60 -6.40
CA ASP A 211 -15.70 3.82 -6.68
C ASP A 211 -14.20 3.58 -6.49
N VAL A 212 -13.78 3.01 -5.36
CA VAL A 212 -12.38 2.70 -5.06
C VAL A 212 -11.82 1.66 -6.04
N TYR A 213 -12.58 0.60 -6.33
CA TYR A 213 -12.17 -0.41 -7.32
C TYR A 213 -12.00 0.22 -8.71
N GLY A 214 -12.90 1.12 -9.11
CA GLY A 214 -12.79 1.86 -10.36
C GLY A 214 -11.53 2.72 -10.44
N GLU A 215 -11.13 3.38 -9.35
CA GLU A 215 -9.84 4.11 -9.29
C GLU A 215 -8.64 3.17 -9.42
N ILE A 216 -8.68 1.99 -8.79
CA ILE A 216 -7.62 0.98 -8.91
C ILE A 216 -7.48 0.52 -10.36
N CYS A 217 -8.59 0.18 -11.03
CA CYS A 217 -8.56 -0.21 -12.45
C CYS A 217 -7.98 0.90 -13.34
N ARG A 218 -8.33 2.16 -13.07
CA ARG A 218 -7.77 3.32 -13.79
C ARG A 218 -6.26 3.45 -13.58
N GLY A 219 -5.79 3.39 -12.33
CA GLY A 219 -4.37 3.50 -12.03
C GLY A 219 -3.55 2.37 -12.66
N ILE A 220 -4.07 1.13 -12.64
CA ILE A 220 -3.44 0.00 -13.33
C ILE A 220 -3.32 0.27 -14.84
N ALA A 221 -4.38 0.77 -15.47
CA ALA A 221 -4.35 1.11 -16.89
C ALA A 221 -3.30 2.20 -17.20
N ILE A 222 -3.19 3.24 -16.36
CA ILE A 222 -2.18 4.30 -16.51
C ILE A 222 -0.76 3.72 -16.42
N VAL A 223 -0.49 2.88 -15.42
CA VAL A 223 0.82 2.22 -15.27
C VAL A 223 1.16 1.37 -16.48
N LEU A 224 0.24 0.52 -16.95
CA LEU A 224 0.46 -0.33 -18.11
C LEU A 224 0.71 0.47 -19.40
N MET A 225 -0.05 1.54 -19.62
CA MET A 225 0.12 2.41 -20.79
C MET A 225 1.48 3.12 -20.78
N ASN A 226 1.93 3.57 -19.61
CA ASN A 226 3.24 4.21 -19.45
C ASN A 226 4.39 3.22 -19.69
N ILE A 227 4.27 1.98 -19.21
CA ILE A 227 5.27 0.92 -19.46
C ILE A 227 5.33 0.59 -20.95
N TYR A 228 4.18 0.38 -21.60
CA TYR A 228 4.14 0.03 -23.03
C TYR A 228 4.71 1.15 -23.92
N SER A 229 4.38 2.40 -23.60
CA SER A 229 4.90 3.59 -24.30
C SER A 229 6.40 3.83 -24.07
N SER A 230 6.96 3.28 -22.99
CA SER A 230 8.40 3.30 -22.71
C SER A 230 9.12 2.13 -23.39
N ALA A 231 8.48 0.97 -23.50
CA ALA A 231 9.02 -0.23 -24.14
C ALA A 231 9.15 -0.06 -25.67
N SER A 232 8.29 0.72 -26.32
CA SER A 232 8.42 1.06 -27.75
C SER A 232 9.65 1.92 -28.09
N LYS A 233 10.38 2.40 -27.08
CA LYS A 233 11.65 3.14 -27.21
C LYS A 233 12.89 2.29 -26.92
N LEU A 234 12.74 0.98 -26.65
CA LEU A 234 13.90 0.11 -26.43
C LEU A 234 14.64 -0.05 -27.76
N PRO A 235 15.97 0.17 -27.83
CA PRO A 235 16.73 -0.15 -29.02
C PRO A 235 16.51 -1.64 -29.33
N SER A 236 16.16 -1.94 -30.57
CA SER A 236 16.06 -3.31 -31.07
C SER A 236 17.29 -4.07 -30.62
N ILE A 237 17.09 -5.15 -29.86
CA ILE A 237 18.15 -6.11 -29.53
C ILE A 237 18.73 -6.54 -30.89
N GLU A 238 19.89 -6.01 -31.24
CA GLU A 238 20.67 -6.53 -32.35
C GLU A 238 20.96 -7.99 -31.99
N ARG A 239 20.31 -8.91 -32.71
CA ARG A 239 20.70 -10.31 -32.63
C ARG A 239 22.18 -10.35 -32.99
N VAL A 240 22.98 -10.97 -32.13
CA VAL A 240 24.38 -11.25 -32.45
C VAL A 240 24.39 -11.93 -33.84
N PRO A 241 25.13 -11.39 -34.82
CA PRO A 241 25.18 -11.99 -36.15
C PRO A 241 25.60 -13.46 -36.04
N GLU A 242 24.82 -14.35 -36.66
CA GLU A 242 25.09 -15.80 -36.64
C GLU A 242 26.49 -16.12 -37.20
N ASP A 243 26.99 -15.28 -38.10
CA ASP A 243 28.35 -15.36 -38.65
C ASP A 243 29.43 -15.24 -37.56
N GLY A 244 29.24 -14.34 -36.59
CA GLY A 244 30.16 -14.17 -35.45
C GLY A 244 30.08 -15.33 -34.47
N ILE A 245 28.91 -15.98 -34.34
CA ILE A 245 28.73 -17.19 -33.53
C ILE A 245 29.45 -18.37 -34.19
N LEU A 246 29.33 -18.51 -35.51
CA LEU A 246 30.01 -19.55 -36.30
C LEU A 246 31.54 -19.37 -36.28
N GLU A 247 32.03 -18.14 -36.35
CA GLU A 247 33.46 -17.84 -36.24
C GLU A 247 34.00 -18.25 -34.86
N LEU A 248 33.27 -17.95 -33.79
CA LEU A 248 33.62 -18.37 -32.44
C LEU A 248 33.61 -19.90 -32.28
N GLU A 249 32.62 -20.59 -32.85
CA GLU A 249 32.60 -22.06 -32.86
C GLU A 249 33.80 -22.65 -33.60
N GLN A 250 34.21 -22.06 -34.73
CA GLN A 250 35.39 -22.51 -35.49
C GLN A 250 36.68 -22.27 -34.71
N ILE A 251 36.80 -21.14 -34.01
CA ILE A 251 37.97 -20.86 -33.15
C ILE A 251 38.06 -21.88 -32.02
N ILE A 252 36.94 -22.20 -31.37
CA ILE A 252 36.90 -23.20 -30.29
C ILE A 252 37.25 -24.60 -30.80
N LYS A 253 36.72 -25.00 -31.97
CA LYS A 253 37.04 -26.30 -32.59
C LYS A 253 38.49 -26.37 -33.08
N GLY A 254 39.01 -25.31 -33.67
CA GLY A 254 40.41 -25.21 -34.10
C GLY A 254 41.40 -25.22 -32.93
N PHE A 255 40.98 -24.78 -31.73
CA PHE A 255 41.76 -24.92 -30.51
C PHE A 255 41.72 -26.35 -29.94
N ALA A 256 40.60 -27.07 -30.11
CA ALA A 256 40.46 -28.46 -29.69
C ALA A 256 41.26 -29.43 -30.58
N GLU A 257 41.44 -29.11 -31.87
CA GLU A 257 42.25 -29.93 -32.79
C GLU A 257 43.77 -29.72 -32.63
N LYS A 258 44.21 -28.61 -32.01
CA LYS A 258 45.60 -28.44 -31.54
C LYS A 258 45.84 -29.12 -30.19
N SER A 259 45.43 -30.39 -30.09
CA SER A 259 45.75 -31.27 -28.96
C SER A 259 47.22 -31.67 -29.01
N TRP A 260 48.05 -30.92 -28.29
CA TRP A 260 49.23 -31.25 -27.46
C TRP A 260 49.96 -32.60 -27.51
N ASP A 261 49.85 -33.43 -28.55
CA ASP A 261 50.44 -34.79 -28.51
C ASP A 261 51.66 -35.04 -29.41
N ASP A 262 52.06 -34.12 -30.29
CA ASP A 262 53.16 -34.42 -31.25
C ASP A 262 54.47 -33.62 -31.07
N GLU A 263 54.52 -32.56 -30.26
CA GLU A 263 55.71 -31.69 -30.21
C GLU A 263 56.64 -31.88 -28.99
N TRP A 264 56.24 -32.66 -27.97
CA TRP A 264 57.05 -32.86 -26.76
C TRP A 264 57.84 -34.19 -26.70
N VAL A 265 57.67 -35.10 -27.67
CA VAL A 265 58.32 -36.42 -27.66
C VAL A 265 59.59 -36.47 -28.53
N GLN A 266 59.77 -35.56 -29.49
CA GLN A 266 60.95 -35.60 -30.39
C GLN A 266 62.15 -34.77 -29.93
N LYS A 267 62.04 -33.98 -28.86
CA LYS A 267 63.15 -33.13 -28.37
C LYS A 267 63.94 -33.71 -27.20
N GLN A 268 63.82 -35.01 -26.92
CA GLN A 268 64.54 -35.69 -25.82
C GLN A 268 65.55 -36.77 -26.26
N GLN A 269 65.78 -36.97 -27.57
CA GLN A 269 66.63 -38.07 -28.05
C GLN A 269 67.86 -37.70 -28.88
N GLU A 270 68.18 -36.41 -29.06
CA GLU A 270 69.44 -35.97 -29.69
C GLU A 270 70.46 -35.31 -28.74
N GLU A 271 70.18 -35.20 -27.44
CA GLU A 271 71.15 -34.69 -26.43
C GLU A 271 71.87 -35.78 -25.63
N LYS A 272 71.96 -37.01 -26.16
CA LYS A 272 72.81 -38.08 -25.62
C LYS A 272 73.88 -38.55 -26.60
N ALA A 273 74.62 -37.62 -27.19
CA ALA A 273 75.98 -37.89 -27.64
C ALA A 273 76.78 -36.58 -27.74
N ILE A 274 77.68 -36.41 -26.77
CA ILE A 274 78.90 -35.59 -26.73
C ILE A 274 78.85 -34.63 -25.53
N ALA A 275 79.55 -35.06 -24.47
CA ALA A 275 79.72 -34.33 -23.24
C ALA A 275 81.13 -33.71 -23.16
N VAL A 276 81.20 -32.62 -22.37
CA VAL A 276 82.32 -32.11 -21.55
C VAL A 276 83.31 -31.12 -22.21
N ARG A 277 83.17 -29.79 -21.97
CA ARG A 277 83.85 -29.04 -20.88
C ARG A 277 83.55 -27.53 -20.89
N ASP A 278 83.19 -27.06 -19.70
CA ASP A 278 83.41 -25.74 -19.06
C ASP A 278 82.86 -24.43 -19.65
N ALA A 279 81.71 -24.04 -19.06
CA ALA A 279 81.37 -22.75 -18.45
C ALA A 279 81.50 -21.40 -19.22
N GLN A 280 80.30 -20.89 -19.53
CA GLN A 280 79.80 -19.50 -19.58
C GLN A 280 80.05 -18.64 -20.83
N GLU A 281 78.99 -18.60 -21.63
CA GLU A 281 78.71 -17.77 -22.80
C GLU A 281 78.44 -16.29 -22.48
N GLU A 282 78.94 -15.42 -23.36
CA GLU A 282 78.26 -14.17 -23.74
C GLU A 282 77.61 -14.32 -25.14
N LYS A 283 76.33 -13.92 -25.21
CA LYS A 283 75.67 -13.06 -26.23
C LYS A 283 75.43 -13.50 -27.70
N ALA A 284 74.12 -13.44 -28.02
CA ALA A 284 73.45 -12.85 -29.21
C ALA A 284 73.53 -13.62 -30.56
N ILE A 285 72.53 -13.66 -31.47
CA ILE A 285 71.75 -12.60 -32.14
C ILE A 285 70.50 -13.19 -32.89
N VAL A 286 69.34 -12.51 -32.75
CA VAL A 286 68.28 -12.07 -33.71
C VAL A 286 67.70 -13.01 -34.79
N VAL A 287 66.35 -13.10 -34.88
CA VAL A 287 65.57 -13.01 -36.15
C VAL A 287 64.16 -12.39 -35.95
N MET A 288 63.90 -11.41 -36.82
CA MET A 288 62.71 -10.70 -37.36
C MET A 288 61.28 -10.74 -36.78
N ASN A 289 60.68 -9.55 -36.92
CA ASN A 289 59.36 -9.07 -36.52
C ASN A 289 58.29 -9.26 -37.63
N SER A 290 57.06 -9.65 -37.25
CA SER A 290 55.82 -9.21 -37.91
C SER A 290 54.60 -9.27 -36.96
N ARG A 291 54.25 -8.09 -36.40
CA ARG A 291 52.90 -7.55 -36.06
C ARG A 291 51.79 -8.52 -35.60
N ASN A 292 51.53 -8.55 -34.29
CA ASN A 292 50.36 -7.91 -33.64
C ASN A 292 50.41 -8.21 -32.13
N ASP A 293 50.78 -7.20 -31.35
CA ASP A 293 50.98 -7.30 -29.91
C ASP A 293 49.65 -7.25 -29.15
N PHE A 294 49.09 -8.41 -28.81
CA PHE A 294 48.21 -8.52 -27.65
C PHE A 294 48.87 -9.41 -26.61
N LYS A 295 49.45 -8.76 -25.60
CA LYS A 295 50.03 -9.43 -24.44
C LYS A 295 48.94 -9.60 -23.38
N THR A 296 48.40 -10.80 -23.24
CA THR A 296 47.53 -11.13 -22.11
C THR A 296 48.40 -11.26 -20.86
N ILE A 297 48.23 -10.36 -19.91
CA ILE A 297 48.86 -10.45 -18.59
C ILE A 297 47.89 -11.23 -17.71
N ILE A 298 48.15 -12.51 -17.51
CA ILE A 298 47.44 -13.30 -16.49
C ILE A 298 48.11 -12.96 -15.17
N THR A 299 47.39 -12.26 -14.28
CA THR A 299 47.82 -12.07 -12.90
C THR A 299 46.92 -12.89 -11.99
N ASP A 300 47.52 -13.52 -11.01
CA ASP A 300 46.90 -14.28 -9.92
C ASP A 300 46.35 -13.36 -8.81
N LYS A 301 46.38 -12.03 -9.04
CA LYS A 301 45.76 -11.03 -8.18
C LYS A 301 44.39 -10.65 -8.73
N TRP A 302 43.35 -11.11 -8.05
CA TRP A 302 41.97 -10.74 -8.35
C TRP A 302 41.74 -9.25 -8.10
N GLU A 303 41.38 -8.50 -9.14
CA GLU A 303 40.85 -7.15 -8.99
C GLU A 303 39.42 -7.22 -8.45
N LYS A 304 39.20 -6.64 -7.26
CA LYS A 304 37.85 -6.42 -6.74
C LYS A 304 37.32 -5.12 -7.31
N PHE A 305 36.30 -5.22 -8.14
CA PHE A 305 35.50 -4.06 -8.55
C PHE A 305 34.67 -3.61 -7.35
N ASN A 306 34.78 -2.34 -6.97
CA ASN A 306 33.85 -1.76 -6.03
C ASN A 306 32.52 -1.57 -6.76
N GLU A 307 31.48 -2.25 -6.28
CA GLU A 307 30.10 -1.96 -6.70
C GLU A 307 29.78 -0.52 -6.30
N ASP A 308 29.37 0.30 -7.27
CA ASP A 308 28.95 1.67 -7.04
C ASP A 308 27.69 1.69 -6.15
N LEU A 309 27.93 1.83 -4.85
CA LEU A 309 26.91 2.12 -3.86
C LEU A 309 26.33 3.51 -4.14
N ILE A 310 25.03 3.54 -4.43
CA ILE A 310 24.22 4.75 -4.34
C ILE A 310 24.37 5.30 -2.92
N ILE A 311 25.08 6.42 -2.79
CA ILE A 311 25.21 7.17 -1.55
C ILE A 311 23.84 7.78 -1.25
N ILE A 312 23.03 7.08 -0.45
CA ILE A 312 21.99 7.73 0.33
C ILE A 312 22.69 8.27 1.56
N SER A 313 22.86 9.58 1.59
CA SER A 313 23.33 10.34 2.74
C SER A 313 22.55 9.91 3.99
N GLN A 314 23.25 9.33 4.96
CA GLN A 314 22.74 9.29 6.33
C GLN A 314 23.86 9.64 7.31
N GLU A 315 23.55 10.62 8.15
CA GLU A 315 24.25 10.88 9.40
C GLU A 315 24.26 9.62 10.28
N ASN A 316 25.44 9.39 10.84
CA ASN A 316 25.79 8.65 12.05
C ASN A 316 25.87 7.10 12.06
N PRO A 317 26.87 6.55 12.78
CA PRO A 317 27.49 5.28 12.45
C PRO A 317 27.41 4.29 13.62
N THR A 318 26.48 3.34 13.57
CA THR A 318 26.59 2.06 14.29
C THR A 318 25.59 1.07 13.72
N ALA A 319 25.93 0.38 12.64
CA ALA A 319 25.20 -0.81 12.22
C ALA A 319 26.11 -1.75 11.42
N VAL A 320 26.44 -2.88 12.06
CA VAL A 320 27.02 -4.06 11.42
C VAL A 320 26.09 -4.52 10.31
N SER A 321 26.63 -4.68 9.10
CA SER A 321 25.89 -5.14 7.91
C SER A 321 25.30 -6.53 8.15
N LYS A 322 23.98 -6.61 8.33
CA LYS A 322 23.25 -7.88 8.33
C LYS A 322 22.64 -8.09 6.95
N ASN A 323 22.92 -9.27 6.39
CA ASN A 323 22.44 -9.75 5.10
C ASN A 323 20.88 -9.73 5.06
N PRO A 324 20.23 -9.16 4.02
CA PRO A 324 18.77 -9.00 3.97
C PRO A 324 17.98 -10.31 3.88
N PHE A 325 18.65 -11.43 3.62
CA PHE A 325 18.01 -12.73 3.39
C PHE A 325 18.10 -13.71 4.57
N SER A 326 18.71 -13.33 5.69
CA SER A 326 18.86 -14.23 6.86
C SER A 326 17.75 -14.13 7.92
N ALA A 327 16.76 -13.25 7.74
CA ALA A 327 15.69 -13.03 8.72
C ALA A 327 14.36 -13.64 8.29
N ALA A 328 14.34 -14.96 8.06
CA ALA A 328 13.10 -15.73 7.96
C ALA A 328 13.27 -17.10 8.64
N SER A 329 13.60 -17.09 9.94
CA SER A 329 13.27 -18.20 10.82
C SER A 329 12.05 -17.80 11.65
N LEU A 330 10.87 -18.22 11.17
CA LEU A 330 9.65 -18.21 11.95
C LEU A 330 9.75 -19.32 13.00
N THR A 331 10.28 -19.01 14.19
CA THR A 331 10.05 -19.85 15.37
C THR A 331 8.60 -19.67 15.82
N LEU A 332 7.72 -20.53 15.31
CA LEU A 332 6.40 -20.78 15.88
C LEU A 332 6.56 -21.58 17.19
N PRO A 333 5.84 -21.24 18.27
CA PRO A 333 5.74 -22.15 19.42
C PRO A 333 4.97 -23.42 19.01
N PRO A 334 5.26 -24.59 19.60
CA PRO A 334 4.68 -25.85 19.16
C PRO A 334 3.17 -25.88 19.42
N PRO A 335 2.36 -26.44 18.49
CA PRO A 335 0.93 -26.61 18.71
C PRO A 335 0.69 -27.73 19.73
N GLN A 336 0.13 -27.39 20.89
CA GLN A 336 -0.46 -28.36 21.79
C GLN A 336 -1.87 -28.70 21.32
N HIS A 337 -2.01 -29.65 20.40
CA HIS A 337 -3.22 -30.45 20.24
C HIS A 337 -2.89 -31.73 19.47
N HIS A 338 -2.97 -32.88 20.13
CA HIS A 338 -3.07 -34.16 19.46
C HIS A 338 -4.40 -34.22 18.70
N GLN A 339 -4.34 -34.22 17.38
CA GLN A 339 -5.41 -34.70 16.53
C GLN A 339 -4.80 -35.74 15.59
N GLU A 340 -5.10 -37.00 15.86
CA GLU A 340 -4.81 -38.11 14.95
C GLU A 340 -5.56 -37.87 13.63
N LEU A 341 -4.83 -37.98 12.52
CA LEU A 341 -5.40 -38.00 11.17
C LEU A 341 -6.21 -39.30 10.99
N PRO A 342 -7.43 -39.25 10.43
CA PRO A 342 -8.17 -40.47 10.15
C PRO A 342 -7.57 -41.16 8.92
N ASP A 343 -7.30 -42.46 9.05
CA ASP A 343 -6.86 -43.33 7.97
C ASP A 343 -7.90 -43.35 6.84
N LEU A 344 -7.45 -43.03 5.63
CA LEU A 344 -8.27 -42.90 4.42
C LEU A 344 -8.17 -44.16 3.54
N ILE A 345 -8.25 -45.35 4.14
CA ILE A 345 -8.63 -46.60 3.45
C ILE A 345 -9.41 -47.46 4.43
N SER A 346 -10.73 -47.50 4.28
CA SER A 346 -11.61 -48.67 4.49
C SER A 346 -13.05 -48.20 4.49
N PHE A 347 -13.73 -48.27 3.35
CA PHE A 347 -15.17 -48.60 3.24
C PHE A 347 -15.44 -49.04 1.80
N LEU A 348 -15.30 -50.35 1.59
CA LEU A 348 -16.21 -51.11 0.73
C LEU A 348 -17.50 -51.37 1.52
#